data_AF-A0A1L1Y128-F1
#
_entry.id   AF-A0A1L1Y128-F1
#
_cell.length_a   1.000
_cell.length_b   1.000
_cell.length_c   1.000
_cell.angle_alpha   90.00
_cell.angle_beta   90.00
_cell.angle_gamma   90.00
#
_symmetry.space_group_name_H-M   'P 1'
#
loop_
_entity.id
_entity.type
_entity.pdbx_description
1 polymer ?
#
loop_
_entity_poly.entity_id
_entity_poly.type
_entity_poly.pdbx_seq_one_letter_code
_entity_poly.pdbx_strand_id
1 'polypeptide(L)'
;LHKDEPVLQKMDLETMSYIKTISLKEYNCIPQSLAYTHLGGYYFIFCKPDTTGAIPPQLIVDSVTDSVIGYNGDVTGTPYISPDGHYLVSIDDVKGLMRVQSITIRGEVQDAFDIHTNLHISDVAFQPSFTEAHQYNIYASSSTQTDVLFVELSSGKVKMVKSLKEPVKTEEWPWNSKNRLIKDSGLFGQYLMTPSKESLFILDGRLNKLNCEIT
;
A
#
# COMPACT_ATOMS: atom_id res chain seq x y z
N LEU A 1 12.47 -13.72 15.51
CA LEU A 1 13.08 -13.18 16.74
C LEU A 1 12.52 -11.81 17.12
N HIS A 2 12.00 -10.98 16.19
CA HIS A 2 11.48 -9.63 16.51
C HIS A 2 9.96 -9.50 16.32
N LYS A 3 9.22 -10.61 16.46
CA LYS A 3 7.78 -10.62 16.19
C LYS A 3 7.03 -10.03 17.38
N ASP A 4 6.02 -9.21 17.10
CA ASP A 4 5.16 -8.56 18.10
C ASP A 4 5.91 -7.60 19.05
N GLU A 5 7.05 -7.06 18.62
CA GLU A 5 7.79 -6.04 19.38
C GLU A 5 7.49 -4.62 18.88
N PRO A 6 7.32 -3.63 19.77
CA PRO A 6 7.05 -2.25 19.39
C PRO A 6 8.36 -1.50 19.05
N VAL A 7 9.08 -1.99 18.04
CA VAL A 7 10.34 -1.42 17.57
C VAL A 7 10.48 -1.50 16.05
N LEU A 8 11.20 -0.55 15.45
CA LEU A 8 11.77 -0.72 14.11
C LEU A 8 13.27 -0.96 14.21
N GLN A 9 13.78 -1.84 13.35
CA GLN A 9 15.21 -2.11 13.26
C GLN A 9 15.70 -1.73 11.87
N LYS A 10 16.77 -0.92 11.84
CA LYS A 10 17.50 -0.60 10.61
C LYS A 10 18.67 -1.56 10.50
N MET A 11 18.76 -2.20 9.35
CA MET A 11 19.80 -3.17 9.04
C MET A 11 20.56 -2.72 7.80
N ASP A 12 21.87 -2.76 7.90
CA ASP A 12 22.75 -2.60 6.75
C ASP A 12 22.74 -3.92 5.96
N LEU A 13 22.34 -3.87 4.70
CA LEU A 13 22.22 -5.09 3.88
C LEU A 13 23.56 -5.59 3.32
N GLU A 14 24.62 -4.78 3.34
CA GLU A 14 25.96 -5.18 2.90
C GLU A 14 26.69 -5.94 4.01
N THR A 15 26.66 -5.40 5.22
CA THR A 15 27.34 -5.96 6.40
C THR A 15 26.44 -6.87 7.24
N MET A 16 25.14 -6.92 6.95
CA MET A 16 24.12 -7.63 7.73
C MET A 16 24.10 -7.22 9.21
N SER A 17 24.44 -5.96 9.50
CA SER A 17 24.54 -5.44 10.86
C SER A 17 23.34 -4.56 11.24
N TYR A 18 22.96 -4.59 12.52
CA TYR A 18 21.95 -3.67 13.03
C TYR A 18 22.56 -2.30 13.23
N ILE A 19 22.08 -1.31 12.49
CA ILE A 19 22.54 0.09 12.54
C ILE A 19 21.81 0.81 13.67
N LYS A 20 20.50 0.57 13.80
CA LYS A 20 19.66 1.32 14.74
C LYS A 20 18.43 0.54 15.16
N THR A 21 18.00 0.77 16.40
CA THR A 21 16.71 0.36 16.93
C THR A 21 15.91 1.60 17.33
N ILE A 22 14.71 1.74 16.77
CA ILE A 22 13.77 2.83 17.03
C ILE A 22 12.66 2.27 17.90
N SER A 23 12.43 2.85 19.08
CA SER A 23 11.35 2.40 19.97
C SER A 23 10.03 3.08 19.62
N LEU A 24 8.96 2.28 19.53
CA LEU A 24 7.59 2.74 19.32
C LEU A 24 6.71 2.49 20.56
N LYS A 25 7.33 2.17 21.71
CA LYS A 25 6.64 1.78 22.95
C LYS A 25 5.70 2.86 23.49
N GLU A 26 6.12 4.12 23.43
CA GLU A 26 5.33 5.26 23.91
C GLU A 26 4.01 5.42 23.13
N TYR A 27 3.95 4.88 21.92
CA TYR A 27 2.78 4.92 21.04
C TYR A 27 2.01 3.60 21.02
N ASN A 28 2.41 2.62 21.86
CA ASN A 28 1.86 1.25 21.88
C ASN A 28 1.77 0.61 20.47
N CYS A 29 2.72 0.96 19.59
CA CYS A 29 2.66 0.56 18.19
C CYS A 29 3.54 -0.66 17.96
N ILE A 30 2.90 -1.79 17.65
CA ILE A 30 3.56 -2.97 17.08
C ILE A 30 3.43 -2.86 15.56
N PRO A 31 4.51 -2.61 14.81
CA PRO A 31 4.43 -2.35 13.38
C PRO A 31 3.99 -3.61 12.60
N GLN A 32 3.03 -3.45 11.70
CA GLN A 32 2.55 -4.50 10.78
C GLN A 32 2.98 -4.24 9.34
N SER A 33 2.96 -2.99 8.91
CA SER A 33 3.42 -2.58 7.59
C SER A 33 4.01 -1.17 7.65
N LEU A 34 4.90 -0.88 6.71
CA LEU A 34 5.56 0.41 6.61
C LEU A 34 5.71 0.81 5.15
N ALA A 35 5.68 2.11 4.89
CA ALA A 35 6.04 2.69 3.60
C ALA A 35 7.01 3.86 3.80
N TYR A 36 7.98 3.98 2.91
CA TYR A 36 9.00 5.03 2.95
C TYR A 36 8.82 5.99 1.79
N THR A 37 8.93 7.29 2.07
CA THR A 37 9.10 8.32 1.04
C THR A 37 10.42 9.05 1.22
N HIS A 38 11.07 9.34 0.10
CA HIS A 38 12.27 10.17 0.08
C HIS A 38 11.95 11.67 0.20
N LEU A 39 10.70 12.07 -0.07
CA LEU A 39 10.24 13.45 0.10
C LEU A 39 9.97 13.70 1.59
N GLY A 40 10.91 14.41 2.24
CA GLY A 40 10.90 14.61 3.70
C GLY A 40 11.52 13.45 4.50
N GLY A 41 11.76 12.29 3.88
CA GLY A 41 12.46 11.17 4.51
C GLY A 41 11.65 10.54 5.64
N TYR A 42 10.40 10.14 5.37
CA TYR A 42 9.50 9.60 6.39
C TYR A 42 9.22 8.11 6.23
N TYR A 43 9.04 7.44 7.36
CA TYR A 43 8.36 6.16 7.45
C TYR A 43 6.93 6.38 7.94
N PHE A 44 5.96 5.94 7.14
CA PHE A 44 4.57 5.79 7.56
C PHE A 44 4.38 4.37 8.04
N ILE A 45 3.88 4.21 9.26
CA ILE A 45 3.82 2.91 9.94
C ILE A 45 2.37 2.61 10.30
N PHE A 46 1.88 1.47 9.82
CA PHE A 46 0.63 0.90 10.29
C PHE A 46 0.91 -0.05 11.45
N CYS A 47 0.21 0.15 12.56
CA CYS A 47 0.37 -0.64 13.76
C CYS A 47 -0.77 -1.67 13.88
N LYS A 48 -0.47 -2.77 14.56
CA LYS A 48 -1.46 -3.78 14.93
C LYS A 48 -2.61 -3.14 15.72
N PRO A 49 -3.87 -3.58 15.52
CA PRO A 49 -4.97 -3.18 16.37
C PRO A 49 -4.68 -3.45 17.84
N ASP A 50 -5.21 -2.60 18.73
CA ASP A 50 -5.04 -2.78 20.17
C ASP A 50 -5.86 -3.97 20.71
N THR A 51 -5.82 -4.18 22.02
CA THR A 51 -6.54 -5.29 22.68
C THR A 51 -8.07 -5.16 22.59
N THR A 52 -8.59 -3.97 22.28
CA THR A 52 -10.02 -3.72 22.03
C THR A 52 -10.40 -3.95 20.58
N GLY A 53 -9.42 -4.16 19.70
CA GLY A 53 -9.59 -4.24 18.25
C GLY A 53 -9.64 -2.87 17.57
N ALA A 54 -9.40 -1.78 18.30
CA ALA A 54 -9.33 -0.46 17.72
C ALA A 54 -8.05 -0.31 16.89
N ILE A 55 -8.21 0.21 15.67
CA ILE A 55 -7.10 0.43 14.75
C ILE A 55 -6.50 1.82 15.06
N PRO A 56 -5.27 1.90 15.56
CA PRO A 56 -4.64 3.20 15.82
C PRO A 56 -4.31 3.93 14.51
N PRO A 57 -4.26 5.27 14.52
CA PRO A 57 -3.74 6.03 13.39
C PRO A 57 -2.29 5.65 13.08
N GLN A 58 -1.89 5.81 11.83
CA GLN A 58 -0.53 5.58 11.38
C GLN A 58 0.45 6.52 12.11
N LEU A 59 1.65 6.01 12.38
CA LEU A 59 2.75 6.82 12.91
C LEU A 59 3.65 7.32 11.78
N ILE A 60 4.19 8.51 11.96
CA ILE A 60 5.23 9.10 11.13
C ILE A 60 6.52 9.08 11.91
N VAL A 61 7.57 8.49 11.33
CA VAL A 61 8.93 8.49 11.87
C VAL A 61 9.85 9.17 10.88
N ASP A 62 10.68 10.08 11.39
CA ASP A 62 11.76 10.70 10.63
C ASP A 62 12.88 9.66 10.41
N SER A 63 13.19 9.37 9.15
CA SER A 63 14.21 8.39 8.78
C SER A 63 15.64 8.86 9.02
N VAL A 64 15.88 10.16 9.20
CA VAL A 64 17.21 10.74 9.44
C VAL A 64 17.48 10.82 10.94
N THR A 65 16.54 11.34 11.72
CA THR A 65 16.72 11.51 13.17
C THR A 65 16.33 10.28 13.98
N ASP A 66 15.63 9.31 13.37
CA ASP A 66 15.09 8.12 14.03
C ASP A 66 14.07 8.45 15.13
N SER A 67 13.44 9.62 15.08
CA SER A 67 12.42 10.03 16.05
C SER A 67 11.01 9.89 15.48
N VAL A 68 10.08 9.45 16.33
CA VAL A 68 8.64 9.53 16.00
C VAL A 68 8.25 11.01 15.98
N ILE A 69 7.71 11.47 14.85
CA ILE A 69 7.23 12.85 14.67
C ILE A 69 5.84 13.00 15.28
N GLY A 70 5.02 11.96 15.14
CA GLY A 70 3.66 11.91 15.65
C GLY A 70 2.77 10.99 14.81
N TYR A 71 1.46 11.22 14.89
CA TYR A 71 0.48 10.51 14.07
C TYR A 71 0.29 11.20 12.71
N ASN A 72 -0.02 10.41 11.67
CA ASN A 72 -0.49 10.90 10.39
C ASN A 72 -1.98 11.25 10.48
N GLY A 73 -2.31 12.29 11.24
CA GLY A 73 -3.70 12.68 11.52
C GLY A 73 -4.52 11.53 12.09
N ASP A 74 -5.69 11.28 11.50
CA ASP A 74 -6.60 10.16 11.80
C ASP A 74 -6.45 8.98 10.83
N VAL A 75 -5.45 8.99 9.94
CA VAL A 75 -5.29 8.01 8.86
C VAL A 75 -4.97 6.63 9.45
N THR A 76 -5.77 5.63 9.09
CA THR A 76 -5.60 4.22 9.48
C THR A 76 -5.28 3.34 8.27
N GLY A 77 -4.92 2.08 8.52
CA GLY A 77 -4.71 1.09 7.46
C GLY A 77 -3.28 1.01 6.93
N THR A 78 -3.04 0.13 5.95
CA THR A 78 -1.70 -0.14 5.40
C THR A 78 -1.26 0.97 4.44
N PRO A 79 -0.09 1.61 4.65
CA PRO A 79 0.42 2.66 3.77
C PRO A 79 1.13 2.09 2.54
N TYR A 80 1.02 2.81 1.43
CA TYR A 80 1.70 2.58 0.17
C TYR A 80 2.17 3.93 -0.39
N ILE A 81 3.41 4.00 -0.89
CA ILE A 81 3.98 5.23 -1.45
C ILE A 81 4.18 5.05 -2.96
N SER A 82 3.77 6.04 -3.74
CA SER A 82 4.04 6.05 -5.18
C SER A 82 5.55 6.05 -5.45
N PRO A 83 6.02 5.48 -6.57
CA PRO A 83 7.45 5.42 -6.86
C PRO A 83 8.16 6.78 -6.89
N ASP A 84 7.45 7.85 -7.23
CA ASP A 84 7.95 9.24 -7.20
C ASP A 84 7.85 9.91 -5.82
N GLY A 85 7.32 9.22 -4.80
CA GLY A 85 7.20 9.70 -3.43
C GLY A 85 6.07 10.69 -3.17
N HIS A 86 5.32 11.12 -4.19
CA HIS A 86 4.36 12.22 -4.10
C HIS A 86 2.97 11.81 -3.60
N TYR A 87 2.63 10.51 -3.61
CA TYR A 87 1.36 10.01 -3.12
C TYR A 87 1.55 9.00 -2.00
N LEU A 88 0.84 9.22 -0.90
CA LEU A 88 0.61 8.24 0.15
C LEU A 88 -0.81 7.73 0.06
N VAL A 89 -0.94 6.42 -0.07
CA VAL A 89 -2.23 5.73 -0.16
C VAL A 89 -2.34 4.78 1.01
N SER A 90 -3.34 4.98 1.84
CA SER A 90 -3.58 4.19 3.04
C SER A 90 -4.86 3.40 2.91
N ILE A 91 -4.79 2.09 3.10
CA ILE A 91 -5.91 1.17 2.88
C ILE A 91 -6.37 0.60 4.22
N ASP A 92 -7.54 1.04 4.66
CA ASP A 92 -8.28 0.46 5.78
C ASP A 92 -9.37 -0.47 5.25
N ASP A 93 -9.01 -1.74 5.09
CA ASP A 93 -9.91 -2.77 4.57
C ASP A 93 -11.12 -3.03 5.48
N VAL A 94 -10.97 -2.82 6.80
CA VAL A 94 -12.05 -3.00 7.78
C VAL A 94 -13.12 -1.93 7.59
N LYS A 95 -12.71 -0.70 7.30
CA LYS A 95 -13.62 0.42 7.00
C LYS A 95 -14.05 0.49 5.53
N GLY A 96 -13.41 -0.29 4.64
CA GLY A 96 -13.60 -0.16 3.19
C GLY A 96 -13.15 1.21 2.67
N LEU A 97 -12.10 1.77 3.26
CA LEU A 97 -11.62 3.14 3.00
C LEU A 97 -10.21 3.12 2.42
N MET A 98 -10.04 3.76 1.28
CA MET A 98 -8.74 4.14 0.73
C MET A 98 -8.57 5.66 0.87
N ARG A 99 -7.62 6.08 1.70
CA ARG A 99 -7.26 7.48 1.89
C ARG A 99 -6.05 7.84 1.04
N VAL A 100 -6.17 8.89 0.25
CA VAL A 100 -5.10 9.42 -0.59
C VAL A 100 -4.63 10.76 -0.05
N GLN A 101 -3.34 10.86 0.22
CA GLN A 101 -2.65 12.07 0.61
C GLN A 101 -1.55 12.37 -0.42
N SER A 102 -1.28 13.65 -0.64
CA SER A 102 -0.15 14.12 -1.44
C SER A 102 1.00 14.53 -0.52
N ILE A 103 2.23 14.37 -1.00
CA ILE A 103 3.45 14.78 -0.31
C ILE A 103 4.17 15.76 -1.21
N THR A 104 4.36 16.98 -0.73
CA THR A 104 5.06 18.01 -1.50
C THR A 104 6.55 17.73 -1.56
N ILE A 105 7.26 18.41 -2.47
CA ILE A 105 8.73 18.37 -2.55
C ILE A 105 9.43 18.78 -1.24
N ARG A 106 8.72 19.49 -0.34
CA ARG A 106 9.23 19.89 0.98
C ARG A 106 8.92 18.88 2.08
N GLY A 107 8.26 17.76 1.74
CA GLY A 107 7.82 16.76 2.71
C GLY A 107 6.50 17.11 3.40
N GLU A 108 5.77 18.13 2.96
CA GLU A 108 4.48 18.45 3.58
C GLU A 108 3.43 17.43 3.14
N VAL A 109 2.79 16.75 4.11
CA VAL A 109 1.70 15.81 3.86
C VAL A 109 0.38 16.57 3.84
N GLN A 110 -0.39 16.40 2.77
CA GLN A 110 -1.66 17.10 2.54
C GLN A 110 -2.73 16.10 2.13
N ASP A 111 -3.92 16.22 2.71
CA ASP A 111 -5.06 15.40 2.32
C ASP A 111 -5.48 15.71 0.87
N ALA A 112 -5.76 14.66 0.10
CA ALA A 112 -6.25 14.80 -1.28
C ALA A 112 -7.72 14.38 -1.37
N PHE A 113 -8.03 13.10 -1.17
CA PHE A 113 -9.40 12.57 -1.22
C PHE A 113 -9.50 11.17 -0.61
N ASP A 114 -10.74 10.76 -0.33
CA ASP A 114 -11.09 9.45 0.19
C ASP A 114 -11.95 8.67 -0.81
N ILE A 115 -11.67 7.37 -0.95
CA ILE A 115 -12.46 6.43 -1.75
C ILE A 115 -13.06 5.40 -0.82
N HIS A 116 -14.39 5.32 -0.82
CA HIS A 116 -15.14 4.28 -0.14
C HIS A 116 -15.44 3.16 -1.14
N THR A 117 -15.08 1.93 -0.79
CA THR A 117 -15.27 0.76 -1.62
C THR A 117 -15.76 -0.42 -0.78
N ASN A 118 -16.60 -1.25 -1.40
CA ASN A 118 -17.01 -2.53 -0.84
C ASN A 118 -16.08 -3.67 -1.27
N LEU A 119 -15.03 -3.38 -2.04
CA LEU A 119 -13.97 -4.35 -2.31
C LEU A 119 -13.14 -4.56 -1.05
N HIS A 120 -13.02 -5.80 -0.63
CA HIS A 120 -11.94 -6.17 0.27
C HIS A 120 -10.64 -6.15 -0.51
N ILE A 121 -9.78 -5.16 -0.26
CA ILE A 121 -8.54 -4.94 -1.01
C ILE A 121 -7.45 -5.88 -0.48
N SER A 122 -6.86 -6.69 -1.37
CA SER A 122 -5.80 -7.64 -1.05
C SER A 122 -4.40 -7.01 -1.22
N ASP A 123 -4.15 -6.38 -2.37
CA ASP A 123 -2.87 -5.72 -2.65
C ASP A 123 -3.07 -4.51 -3.58
N VAL A 124 -2.06 -3.64 -3.64
CA VAL A 124 -2.04 -2.44 -4.47
C VAL A 124 -0.75 -2.35 -5.25
N ALA A 125 -0.85 -1.92 -6.51
CA ALA A 125 0.27 -1.57 -7.37
C ALA A 125 0.07 -0.17 -7.97
N PHE A 126 1.18 0.55 -8.11
CA PHE A 126 1.22 1.83 -8.80
C PHE A 126 1.59 1.62 -10.27
N GLN A 127 0.88 2.31 -11.14
CA GLN A 127 1.13 2.32 -12.58
C GLN A 127 1.36 3.78 -13.01
N PRO A 128 2.47 4.13 -13.67
CA PRO A 128 2.64 5.45 -14.26
C PRO A 128 1.43 5.82 -15.13
N SER A 129 0.94 7.05 -14.99
CA SER A 129 -0.18 7.54 -15.78
C SER A 129 0.24 7.72 -17.25
N PHE A 130 -0.61 7.25 -18.15
CA PHE A 130 -0.44 7.43 -19.60
C PHE A 130 -1.16 8.68 -20.13
N THR A 131 -1.98 9.33 -19.29
CA THR A 131 -2.79 10.50 -19.64
C THR A 131 -2.24 11.77 -19.00
N GLU A 132 -1.57 11.67 -17.86
CA GLU A 132 -1.01 12.80 -17.13
C GLU A 132 0.47 12.60 -16.83
N ALA A 133 1.27 13.63 -17.09
CA ALA A 133 2.72 13.59 -16.85
C ALA A 133 3.03 13.67 -15.36
N HIS A 134 4.02 12.89 -14.90
CA HIS A 134 4.44 12.84 -13.49
C HIS A 134 3.30 12.48 -12.53
N GLN A 135 2.41 11.61 -12.99
CA GLN A 135 1.29 11.11 -12.20
C GLN A 135 1.29 9.59 -12.17
N TYR A 136 0.65 9.03 -11.15
CA TYR A 136 0.44 7.60 -11.01
C TYR A 136 -1.04 7.29 -10.90
N ASN A 137 -1.38 6.07 -11.31
CA ASN A 137 -2.67 5.45 -11.08
C ASN A 137 -2.47 4.24 -10.17
N ILE A 138 -3.55 3.80 -9.54
CA ILE A 138 -3.55 2.63 -8.66
C ILE A 138 -4.40 1.54 -9.25
N TYR A 139 -3.89 0.31 -9.12
CA TYR A 139 -4.65 -0.90 -9.28
C TYR A 139 -4.69 -1.64 -7.95
N ALA A 140 -5.89 -1.90 -7.44
CA ALA A 140 -6.14 -2.61 -6.20
C ALA A 140 -6.87 -3.92 -6.47
N SER A 141 -6.23 -5.05 -6.16
CA SER A 141 -6.84 -6.38 -6.29
C SER A 141 -7.80 -6.65 -5.15
N SER A 142 -8.86 -7.43 -5.40
CA SER A 142 -9.75 -7.87 -4.32
C SER A 142 -9.36 -9.24 -3.74
N SER A 143 -9.50 -9.40 -2.42
CA SER A 143 -9.30 -10.67 -1.72
C SER A 143 -10.49 -11.63 -1.84
N THR A 144 -11.64 -11.14 -2.28
CA THR A 144 -12.90 -11.92 -2.31
C THR A 144 -13.65 -11.81 -3.63
N GLN A 145 -13.38 -10.79 -4.43
CA GLN A 145 -14.11 -10.50 -5.67
C GLN A 145 -13.22 -10.68 -6.90
N THR A 146 -13.87 -10.76 -8.06
CA THR A 146 -13.25 -10.99 -9.37
C THR A 146 -12.82 -9.71 -10.09
N ASP A 147 -13.04 -8.56 -9.47
CA ASP A 147 -12.70 -7.27 -10.06
C ASP A 147 -11.41 -6.68 -9.46
N VAL A 148 -10.77 -5.81 -10.23
CA VAL A 148 -9.66 -4.95 -9.78
C VAL A 148 -10.13 -3.51 -9.83
N LEU A 149 -9.96 -2.77 -8.73
CA LEU A 149 -10.25 -1.34 -8.68
C LEU A 149 -9.10 -0.56 -9.31
N PHE A 150 -9.43 0.26 -10.30
CA PHE A 150 -8.56 1.27 -10.87
C PHE A 150 -8.89 2.64 -10.28
N VAL A 151 -7.86 3.39 -9.89
CA VAL A 151 -7.99 4.78 -9.40
C VAL A 151 -7.00 5.68 -10.14
N GLU A 152 -7.50 6.78 -10.70
CA GLU A 152 -6.68 7.87 -11.23
C GLU A 152 -6.33 8.84 -10.10
N LEU A 153 -5.06 8.91 -9.67
CA LEU A 153 -4.70 9.69 -8.47
C LEU A 153 -4.79 11.20 -8.67
N SER A 154 -4.64 11.68 -9.90
CA SER A 154 -4.75 13.10 -10.21
C SER A 154 -6.18 13.65 -10.04
N SER A 155 -7.19 12.79 -10.17
CA SER A 155 -8.60 13.22 -10.23
C SER A 155 -9.52 12.51 -9.25
N GLY A 156 -9.07 11.40 -8.65
CA GLY A 156 -9.89 10.52 -7.82
C GLY A 156 -10.91 9.69 -8.59
N LYS A 157 -10.87 9.67 -9.93
CA LYS A 157 -11.80 8.85 -10.73
C LYS A 157 -11.51 7.37 -10.53
N VAL A 158 -12.58 6.61 -10.32
CA VAL A 158 -12.53 5.17 -10.10
C VAL A 158 -13.15 4.39 -11.27
N LYS A 159 -12.60 3.22 -11.56
CA LYS A 159 -13.16 2.25 -12.53
C LYS A 159 -12.94 0.82 -12.02
N MET A 160 -13.77 -0.09 -12.50
CA MET A 160 -13.61 -1.52 -12.22
C MET A 160 -13.10 -2.23 -13.46
N VAL A 161 -11.95 -2.89 -13.33
CA VAL A 161 -11.43 -3.82 -14.34
C VAL A 161 -12.03 -5.20 -14.04
N LYS A 162 -12.89 -5.65 -14.95
CA LYS A 162 -13.68 -6.87 -14.80
C LYS A 162 -13.04 -8.07 -15.49
N SER A 163 -13.70 -9.22 -15.36
CA SER A 163 -13.39 -10.45 -16.08
C SER A 163 -12.14 -11.19 -15.62
N LEU A 164 -11.69 -10.97 -14.37
CA LEU A 164 -10.78 -11.90 -13.73
C LEU A 164 -11.59 -13.06 -13.09
N LYS A 165 -10.89 -14.08 -12.63
CA LYS A 165 -11.48 -15.23 -11.90
C LYS A 165 -11.40 -15.02 -10.40
N GLU A 166 -11.82 -16.01 -9.61
CA GLU A 166 -11.78 -15.92 -8.16
C GLU A 166 -10.34 -15.92 -7.60
N PRO A 167 -10.06 -15.11 -6.57
CA PRO A 167 -8.77 -15.16 -5.88
C PRO A 167 -8.57 -16.52 -5.18
N VAL A 168 -7.32 -16.80 -4.79
CA VAL A 168 -7.03 -17.96 -3.93
C VAL A 168 -7.76 -17.75 -2.60
N LYS A 169 -8.42 -18.78 -2.07
CA LYS A 169 -9.08 -18.65 -0.76
C LYS A 169 -8.05 -18.34 0.32
N THR A 170 -8.40 -17.49 1.29
CA THR A 170 -7.46 -17.07 2.35
C THR A 170 -6.92 -18.27 3.14
N GLU A 171 -7.72 -19.33 3.32
CA GLU A 171 -7.30 -20.55 4.02
C GLU A 171 -6.30 -21.38 3.21
N GLU A 172 -6.30 -21.23 1.88
CA GLU A 172 -5.38 -21.90 0.95
C GLU A 172 -4.07 -21.09 0.76
N TRP A 173 -3.96 -19.88 1.34
CA TRP A 173 -2.80 -18.98 1.22
C TRP A 173 -2.10 -18.74 2.57
N PRO A 174 -1.16 -19.62 2.98
CA PRO A 174 -0.60 -19.59 4.34
C PRO A 174 0.49 -18.51 4.55
N TRP A 175 0.87 -17.78 3.51
CA TRP A 175 2.09 -16.97 3.51
C TRP A 175 1.89 -15.58 4.14
N ASN A 176 0.76 -14.93 3.87
CA ASN A 176 0.40 -13.61 4.42
C ASN A 176 -1.11 -13.36 4.26
N SER A 177 -1.60 -12.18 4.64
CA SER A 177 -3.01 -11.80 4.48
C SER A 177 -3.41 -11.43 3.04
N LYS A 178 -2.45 -11.31 2.11
CA LYS A 178 -2.66 -10.89 0.72
C LYS A 178 -2.78 -12.10 -0.20
N ASN A 179 -3.97 -12.70 -0.24
CA ASN A 179 -4.28 -13.86 -1.08
C ASN A 179 -4.37 -13.58 -2.59
N ARG A 180 -4.25 -12.31 -3.02
CA ARG A 180 -4.18 -11.90 -4.41
C ARG A 180 -3.25 -10.70 -4.57
N LEU A 181 -1.99 -10.97 -4.86
CA LEU A 181 -1.00 -9.93 -5.13
C LEU A 181 -1.24 -9.27 -6.48
N ILE A 182 -0.97 -7.97 -6.58
CA ILE A 182 -0.90 -7.27 -7.88
C ILE A 182 0.47 -6.60 -7.99
N LYS A 183 1.11 -6.76 -9.15
CA LYS A 183 2.48 -6.30 -9.38
C LYS A 183 2.55 -5.60 -10.73
N ASP A 184 3.13 -4.41 -10.74
CA ASP A 184 3.43 -3.67 -11.96
C ASP A 184 4.75 -4.16 -12.60
N SER A 185 5.00 -3.71 -13.83
CA SER A 185 6.22 -4.03 -14.58
C SER A 185 7.36 -3.00 -14.36
N GLY A 186 7.25 -2.15 -13.35
CA GLY A 186 8.22 -1.11 -13.01
C GLY A 186 8.01 0.21 -13.76
N LEU A 187 9.00 1.10 -13.67
CA LEU A 187 8.91 2.51 -14.10
C LEU A 187 8.51 2.71 -15.56
N PHE A 188 8.90 1.79 -16.46
CA PHE A 188 8.61 1.86 -17.90
C PHE A 188 7.61 0.80 -18.35
N GLY A 189 7.03 0.10 -17.38
CA GLY A 189 6.11 -0.99 -17.58
C GLY A 189 4.72 -0.51 -17.97
N GLN A 190 4.09 -1.18 -18.94
CA GLN A 190 2.68 -0.95 -19.28
C GLN A 190 1.75 -1.96 -18.61
N TYR A 191 2.27 -3.12 -18.24
CA TYR A 191 1.45 -4.25 -17.84
C TYR A 191 1.53 -4.47 -16.33
N LEU A 192 0.42 -4.93 -15.77
CA LEU A 192 0.37 -5.44 -14.41
C LEU A 192 0.00 -6.92 -14.44
N MET A 193 0.40 -7.66 -13.42
CA MET A 193 0.03 -9.05 -13.24
C MET A 193 -0.68 -9.25 -11.91
N THR A 194 -1.72 -10.09 -11.91
CA THR A 194 -2.42 -10.52 -10.70
C THR A 194 -2.90 -11.97 -10.85
N PRO A 195 -2.67 -12.84 -9.85
CA PRO A 195 -3.08 -14.23 -9.94
C PRO A 195 -4.57 -14.41 -9.59
N SER A 196 -5.05 -15.61 -9.87
CA SER A 196 -6.29 -16.20 -9.38
C SER A 196 -6.01 -17.61 -8.90
N LYS A 197 -7.04 -18.35 -8.49
CA LYS A 197 -6.88 -19.74 -8.03
C LYS A 197 -6.17 -20.64 -9.05
N GLU A 198 -6.45 -20.45 -10.35
CA GLU A 198 -6.01 -21.39 -11.41
C GLU A 198 -5.37 -20.70 -12.62
N SER A 199 -5.13 -19.38 -12.55
CA SER A 199 -4.68 -18.61 -13.72
C SER A 199 -3.94 -17.35 -13.29
N LEU A 200 -3.05 -16.85 -14.15
CA LEU A 200 -2.40 -15.55 -14.01
C LEU A 200 -2.98 -14.57 -15.04
N PHE A 201 -3.43 -13.39 -14.59
CA PHE A 201 -3.97 -12.36 -15.45
C PHE A 201 -2.97 -11.25 -15.68
N ILE A 202 -2.85 -10.82 -16.94
CA ILE A 202 -2.09 -9.64 -17.35
C ILE A 202 -3.07 -8.53 -17.68
N LEU A 203 -2.93 -7.38 -17.01
CA LEU A 203 -3.71 -6.18 -17.23
C LEU A 203 -2.91 -5.19 -18.07
N ASP A 204 -3.56 -4.50 -19.00
CA ASP A 204 -2.97 -3.39 -19.76
C ASP A 204 -3.26 -2.07 -19.03
N GLY A 205 -2.21 -1.47 -18.46
CA GLY A 205 -2.26 -0.22 -17.71
C GLY A 205 -2.54 1.02 -18.56
N ARG A 206 -2.33 0.97 -19.88
CA ARG A 206 -2.67 2.06 -20.81
C ARG A 206 -4.15 2.04 -21.16
N LEU A 207 -4.69 0.85 -21.36
CA LEU A 207 -6.09 0.66 -21.74
C LEU A 207 -7.02 0.47 -20.54
N ASN A 208 -6.46 0.28 -19.34
CA ASN A 208 -7.16 0.00 -18.10
C ASN A 208 -8.12 -1.20 -18.21
N LYS A 209 -7.64 -2.30 -18.81
CA LYS A 209 -8.45 -3.51 -19.06
C LYS A 209 -7.60 -4.79 -19.00
N LEU A 210 -8.27 -5.94 -18.95
CA LEU A 210 -7.63 -7.24 -19.10
C LEU A 210 -6.98 -7.37 -20.49
N ASN A 211 -5.71 -7.79 -20.52
CA ASN A 211 -4.96 -8.07 -21.76
C ASN A 211 -5.03 -9.56 -22.11
N CYS A 212 -4.60 -10.43 -21.19
CA CYS A 212 -4.62 -11.88 -21.41
C CYS A 212 -4.65 -12.67 -20.09
N GLU A 213 -4.99 -13.94 -20.23
CA GLU A 213 -4.98 -14.95 -19.17
C GLU A 213 -3.94 -16.02 -19.53
N ILE A 214 -3.16 -16.46 -18.54
CA ILE A 214 -2.18 -17.55 -18.64
C ILE A 214 -2.66 -18.67 -17.72
N THR A 215 -2.85 -19.86 -18.28
CA THR A 215 -3.33 -21.09 -17.61
C THR A 215 -2.25 -22.14 -17.54
#